data_AF-A0A2A4IV33-F1
#
_entry.id   AF-A0A2A4IV33-F1
#
_cell.length_a   1.000
_cell.length_b   1.000
_cell.length_c   1.000
_cell.angle_alpha   90.00
_cell.angle_beta   90.00
_cell.angle_gamma   90.00
#
_symmetry.space_group_name_H-M   'P 1'
#
loop_
_entity.id
_entity.type
_entity.pdbx_description
1 polymer ?
#
loop_
_entity_poly.entity_id
_entity_poly.type
_entity_poly.pdbx_seq_one_letter_code
_entity_poly.pdbx_strand_id
1 'polypeptide(L)'
;MVALPTAVGTWWYRSIRFSGEQVLLDTTQMYFYFCHKTPSMPLKRALMILAASCEFDKRHNSEIIERITDNEEVPMLLRELPNLGEKNKEQPLCRPYSIKARALLHAHLSRMRLPPDTLECDRRYIVSRCPDLIVEMVNCVNQLIALAYARRIPRLPTIETIENCMKLSPMIVQGLWEYKSPLLQLPYITEDHLKYFTNRKKHIKSLLQLAQLPGEERRQVLRFLNDKQYDDLMKVLGNMPYIHFQVNTEVIDDENSTVVTAGAIVTVTVFLRRTNMRELFGDTTIKEKEII
;
A
#
# COMPACT_ATOMS: atom_id res chain seq x y z
N MET A 1 -12.29 5.92 -47.77
CA MET A 1 -11.97 6.47 -46.43
C MET A 1 -12.52 5.54 -45.34
N VAL A 2 -11.86 4.40 -45.07
CA VAL A 2 -12.31 3.40 -44.07
C VAL A 2 -11.27 3.18 -42.97
N ALA A 3 -9.97 3.35 -43.29
CA ALA A 3 -8.87 3.16 -42.36
C ALA A 3 -8.91 4.13 -41.16
N LEU A 4 -9.25 5.39 -41.36
CA LEU A 4 -9.27 6.38 -40.27
C LEU A 4 -10.44 6.15 -39.29
N PRO A 5 -11.69 5.95 -39.73
CA PRO A 5 -12.77 5.58 -38.80
C PRO A 5 -12.52 4.27 -38.04
N THR A 6 -11.92 3.27 -38.69
CA THR A 6 -11.62 1.97 -38.05
C THR A 6 -10.47 2.07 -37.03
N ALA A 7 -9.40 2.80 -37.34
CA ALA A 7 -8.31 3.05 -36.41
C ALA A 7 -8.77 3.86 -35.17
N VAL A 8 -9.51 4.95 -35.40
CA VAL A 8 -10.07 5.78 -34.32
C VAL A 8 -11.06 4.98 -33.46
N GLY A 9 -11.96 4.21 -34.10
CA GLY A 9 -12.88 3.34 -33.37
C GLY A 9 -12.17 2.30 -32.53
N THR A 10 -11.16 1.62 -33.09
CA THR A 10 -10.37 0.60 -32.37
C THR A 10 -9.63 1.19 -31.17
N TRP A 11 -9.01 2.38 -31.34
CA TRP A 11 -8.37 3.09 -30.24
C TRP A 11 -9.40 3.49 -29.17
N TRP A 12 -10.52 4.10 -29.56
CA TRP A 12 -11.56 4.55 -28.65
C TRP A 12 -12.13 3.40 -27.81
N TYR A 13 -12.52 2.28 -28.45
CA TYR A 13 -13.05 1.12 -27.74
C TYR A 13 -12.05 0.45 -26.81
N ARG A 14 -10.74 0.58 -27.10
CA ARG A 14 -9.68 0.11 -26.18
C ARG A 14 -9.53 1.06 -25.00
N SER A 15 -9.52 2.36 -25.24
CA SER A 15 -9.28 3.39 -24.22
C SER A 15 -10.45 3.58 -23.26
N ILE A 16 -11.70 3.48 -23.73
CA ILE A 16 -12.90 3.72 -22.90
C ILE A 16 -13.10 2.68 -21.79
N ARG A 17 -12.37 1.57 -21.83
CA ARG A 17 -12.44 0.49 -20.82
C ARG A 17 -11.68 0.81 -19.54
N PHE A 18 -10.89 1.88 -19.53
CA PHE A 18 -10.02 2.24 -18.41
C PHE A 18 -10.46 3.55 -17.73
N SER A 19 -10.21 3.64 -16.42
CA SER A 19 -10.31 4.87 -15.63
C SER A 19 -9.17 5.83 -15.94
N GLY A 20 -9.19 7.01 -15.32
CA GLY A 20 -8.08 7.97 -15.41
C GLY A 20 -6.74 7.40 -14.93
N GLU A 21 -6.78 6.45 -13.98
CA GLU A 21 -5.62 5.77 -13.40
C GLU A 21 -5.17 4.53 -14.20
N GLN A 22 -5.66 4.34 -15.44
CA GLN A 22 -5.38 3.17 -16.28
C GLN A 22 -5.84 1.83 -15.66
N VAL A 23 -6.88 1.86 -14.82
CA VAL A 23 -7.51 0.67 -14.20
C VAL A 23 -8.78 0.31 -14.96
N LEU A 24 -9.11 -0.99 -15.10
CA LEU A 24 -10.33 -1.41 -15.80
C LEU A 24 -11.58 -0.90 -15.07
N LEU A 25 -12.55 -0.39 -15.83
CA LEU A 25 -13.82 0.09 -15.27
C LEU A 25 -14.59 -1.00 -14.51
N ASP A 26 -14.45 -2.27 -14.92
CA ASP A 26 -15.03 -3.41 -14.19
C ASP A 26 -14.41 -3.57 -12.79
N THR A 27 -13.10 -3.34 -12.66
CA THR A 27 -12.40 -3.32 -11.37
C THR A 27 -12.86 -2.13 -10.53
N THR A 28 -12.94 -0.93 -11.11
CA THR A 28 -13.46 0.27 -10.43
C THR A 28 -14.89 0.03 -9.89
N GLN A 29 -15.78 -0.53 -10.70
CA GLN A 29 -17.15 -0.87 -10.27
C GLN A 29 -17.16 -1.91 -9.14
N MET A 30 -16.29 -2.91 -9.22
CA MET A 30 -16.12 -3.91 -8.16
C MET A 30 -15.67 -3.25 -6.85
N TYR A 31 -14.70 -2.33 -6.89
CA TYR A 31 -14.25 -1.58 -5.71
C TYR A 31 -15.38 -0.75 -5.11
N PHE A 32 -16.12 0.02 -5.93
CA PHE A 32 -17.30 0.74 -5.46
C PHE A 32 -18.29 -0.17 -4.75
N TYR A 33 -18.61 -1.33 -5.33
CA TYR A 33 -19.54 -2.28 -4.73
C TYR A 33 -19.07 -2.75 -3.35
N PHE A 34 -17.82 -3.20 -3.22
CA PHE A 34 -17.34 -3.73 -1.95
C PHE A 34 -17.09 -2.66 -0.89
N CYS A 35 -16.56 -1.49 -1.27
CA CYS A 35 -16.36 -0.37 -0.36
C CYS A 35 -17.70 0.18 0.15
N HIS A 36 -18.73 0.25 -0.70
CA HIS A 36 -20.07 0.62 -0.27
C HIS A 36 -20.72 -0.45 0.62
N LYS A 37 -20.57 -1.73 0.26
CA LYS A 37 -21.13 -2.86 1.02
C LYS A 37 -20.50 -3.01 2.40
N THR A 38 -19.23 -2.68 2.55
CA THR A 38 -18.48 -2.79 3.81
C THR A 38 -17.89 -1.43 4.20
N PRO A 39 -18.70 -0.53 4.81
CA PRO A 39 -18.26 0.83 5.18
C PRO A 39 -17.16 0.89 6.25
N SER A 40 -17.01 -0.18 7.05
CA SER A 40 -15.87 -0.37 7.95
C SER A 40 -15.07 -1.58 7.47
N MET A 41 -14.15 -1.32 6.54
CA MET A 41 -13.39 -2.35 5.85
C MET A 41 -12.08 -2.65 6.58
N PRO A 42 -11.87 -3.87 7.07
CA PRO A 42 -10.60 -4.27 7.66
C PRO A 42 -9.52 -4.45 6.58
N LEU A 43 -8.27 -4.18 6.92
CA LEU A 43 -7.11 -4.29 6.01
C LEU A 43 -7.04 -5.62 5.23
N LYS A 44 -7.27 -6.76 5.91
CA LYS A 44 -7.27 -8.08 5.26
C LYS A 44 -8.35 -8.20 4.17
N ARG A 45 -9.50 -7.56 4.37
CA ARG A 45 -10.58 -7.55 3.37
C ARG A 45 -10.23 -6.63 2.21
N ALA A 46 -9.60 -5.48 2.47
CA ALA A 46 -9.08 -4.59 1.42
C ALA A 46 -8.05 -5.31 0.53
N LEU A 47 -7.09 -6.03 1.12
CA LEU A 47 -6.12 -6.85 0.36
C LEU A 47 -6.81 -7.95 -0.46
N MET A 48 -7.84 -8.58 0.10
CA MET A 48 -8.63 -9.60 -0.60
C MET A 48 -9.42 -9.03 -1.79
N ILE A 49 -9.95 -7.81 -1.69
CA ILE A 49 -10.63 -7.10 -2.78
C ILE A 49 -9.63 -6.67 -3.85
N LEU A 50 -8.47 -6.15 -3.46
CA LEU A 50 -7.37 -5.82 -4.36
C LEU A 50 -6.95 -7.05 -5.19
N ALA A 51 -6.83 -8.22 -4.55
CA ALA A 51 -6.49 -9.46 -5.24
C ALA A 51 -7.58 -9.95 -6.23
N ALA A 52 -8.82 -9.45 -6.12
CA ALA A 52 -9.92 -9.83 -7.00
C ALA A 52 -10.05 -8.95 -8.26
N SER A 53 -9.16 -7.98 -8.43
CA SER A 53 -9.05 -7.12 -9.60
C SER A 53 -9.13 -7.86 -10.93
N CYS A 54 -9.90 -7.31 -11.87
CA CYS A 54 -10.08 -7.89 -13.21
C CYS A 54 -8.77 -7.89 -14.02
N GLU A 55 -7.81 -7.05 -13.67
CA GLU A 55 -6.45 -7.01 -14.25
C GLU A 55 -5.72 -8.35 -14.09
N PHE A 56 -6.10 -9.15 -13.10
CA PHE A 56 -5.54 -10.48 -12.82
C PHE A 56 -6.38 -11.61 -13.42
N ASP A 57 -7.51 -11.31 -14.06
CA ASP A 57 -8.37 -12.29 -14.72
C ASP A 57 -8.05 -12.33 -16.22
N LYS A 58 -7.67 -13.50 -16.72
CA LYS A 58 -7.38 -13.73 -18.14
C LYS A 58 -8.54 -13.39 -19.06
N ARG A 59 -9.78 -13.45 -18.56
CA ARG A 59 -10.98 -13.07 -19.32
C ARG A 59 -11.00 -11.59 -19.67
N HIS A 60 -10.43 -10.74 -18.81
CA HIS A 60 -10.41 -9.29 -18.99
C HIS A 60 -9.07 -8.81 -19.53
N ASN A 61 -7.98 -9.55 -19.25
CA ASN A 61 -6.61 -9.21 -19.60
C ASN A 61 -5.85 -10.39 -20.24
N SER A 62 -5.51 -10.27 -21.53
CA SER A 62 -4.78 -11.29 -22.28
C SER A 62 -3.31 -11.48 -21.86
N GLU A 63 -2.74 -10.56 -21.07
CA GLU A 63 -1.35 -10.68 -20.57
C GLU A 63 -1.22 -11.74 -19.47
N ILE A 64 -2.34 -12.18 -18.88
CA ILE A 64 -2.34 -13.21 -17.83
C ILE A 64 -2.08 -14.59 -18.42
N ILE A 65 -1.02 -15.22 -17.92
CA ILE A 65 -0.61 -16.57 -18.29
C ILE A 65 -1.20 -17.55 -17.28
N GLU A 66 -1.96 -18.52 -17.78
CA GLU A 66 -2.46 -19.66 -17.00
C GLU A 66 -1.70 -20.91 -17.44
N ARG A 67 -1.05 -21.58 -16.49
CA ARG A 67 -0.26 -22.78 -16.74
C ARG A 67 -0.96 -23.99 -16.13
N ILE A 68 -0.76 -25.17 -16.71
CA ILE A 68 -1.28 -26.43 -16.15
C ILE A 68 -0.66 -26.70 -14.77
N THR A 69 0.59 -26.29 -14.58
CA THR A 69 1.34 -26.39 -13.30
C THR A 69 0.68 -25.61 -12.17
N ASP A 70 -0.13 -24.58 -12.47
CA ASP A 70 -0.85 -23.81 -11.46
C ASP A 70 -1.80 -24.69 -10.63
N ASN A 71 -2.31 -25.79 -11.23
CA ASN A 71 -3.19 -26.74 -10.54
C ASN A 71 -2.49 -27.50 -9.41
N GLU A 72 -1.16 -27.54 -9.41
CA GLU A 72 -0.35 -28.20 -8.37
C GLU A 72 0.37 -27.18 -7.48
N GLU A 73 1.01 -26.18 -8.10
CA GLU A 73 1.83 -25.19 -7.39
C GLU A 73 0.98 -24.27 -6.49
N VAL A 74 -0.20 -23.82 -6.95
CA VAL A 74 -1.06 -22.92 -6.17
C VAL A 74 -1.61 -23.63 -4.93
N PRO A 75 -2.18 -24.85 -5.00
CA PRO A 75 -2.58 -25.57 -3.80
C PRO A 75 -1.46 -25.85 -2.80
N MET A 76 -0.23 -26.10 -3.27
CA MET A 76 0.93 -26.23 -2.38
C MET A 76 1.22 -24.93 -1.64
N LEU A 77 1.24 -23.80 -2.36
CA LEU A 77 1.43 -22.47 -1.77
C LEU A 77 0.32 -22.13 -0.75
N LEU A 78 -0.93 -22.48 -1.05
CA LEU A 78 -2.07 -22.26 -0.16
C LEU A 78 -1.90 -22.98 1.19
N ARG A 79 -1.35 -24.21 1.18
CA ARG A 79 -1.08 -24.96 2.42
C ARG A 79 -0.05 -24.29 3.33
N GLU A 80 0.89 -23.55 2.75
CA GLU A 80 1.92 -22.81 3.48
C GLU A 80 1.42 -21.46 4.02
N LEU A 81 0.29 -20.96 3.52
CA LEU A 81 -0.26 -19.64 3.84
C LEU A 81 -1.53 -19.74 4.72
N PRO A 82 -1.39 -19.82 6.05
CA PRO A 82 -2.55 -19.82 6.93
C PRO A 82 -3.32 -18.50 6.84
N ASN A 83 -4.65 -18.57 6.98
CA ASN A 83 -5.55 -17.42 7.07
C ASN A 83 -5.76 -16.60 5.79
N LEU A 84 -5.67 -17.21 4.60
CA LEU A 84 -5.96 -16.55 3.33
C LEU A 84 -7.47 -16.27 3.08
N GLY A 85 -8.34 -16.91 3.86
CA GLY A 85 -9.79 -16.81 3.70
C GLY A 85 -10.32 -17.59 2.50
N GLU A 86 -9.70 -18.73 2.16
CA GLU A 86 -10.10 -19.61 1.03
C GLU A 86 -11.56 -20.05 1.08
N LYS A 87 -12.14 -20.17 2.29
CA LYS A 87 -13.54 -20.56 2.49
C LYS A 87 -14.54 -19.44 2.14
N ASN A 88 -14.07 -18.25 1.77
CA ASN A 88 -14.94 -17.18 1.32
C ASN A 88 -15.63 -17.60 0.01
N LYS A 89 -16.96 -17.52 -0.04
CA LYS A 89 -17.78 -17.88 -1.20
C LYS A 89 -18.30 -16.65 -1.97
N GLU A 90 -17.98 -15.45 -1.52
CA GLU A 90 -18.41 -14.19 -2.13
C GLU A 90 -17.74 -14.00 -3.51
N GLN A 91 -18.54 -13.80 -4.54
CA GLN A 91 -18.04 -13.51 -5.90
C GLN A 91 -17.63 -12.03 -6.01
N PRO A 92 -16.56 -11.69 -6.77
CA PRO A 92 -15.60 -12.57 -7.44
C PRO A 92 -14.45 -13.05 -6.54
N LEU A 93 -14.46 -12.73 -5.24
CA LEU A 93 -13.37 -13.01 -4.30
C LEU A 93 -13.00 -14.51 -4.22
N CYS A 94 -13.96 -15.40 -4.47
CA CYS A 94 -13.78 -16.85 -4.44
C CYS A 94 -13.35 -17.47 -5.78
N ARG A 95 -13.15 -16.68 -6.84
CA ARG A 95 -12.72 -17.19 -8.14
C ARG A 95 -11.25 -17.66 -8.10
N PRO A 96 -10.86 -18.67 -8.91
CA PRO A 96 -9.49 -19.20 -8.91
C PRO A 96 -8.41 -18.14 -9.15
N TYR A 97 -8.60 -17.21 -10.09
CA TYR A 97 -7.63 -16.14 -10.35
C TYR A 97 -7.43 -15.24 -9.13
N SER A 98 -8.53 -14.88 -8.44
CA SER A 98 -8.51 -14.05 -7.22
C SER A 98 -7.81 -14.75 -6.07
N ILE A 99 -8.05 -16.07 -5.91
CA ILE A 99 -7.37 -16.88 -4.89
C ILE A 99 -5.87 -16.99 -5.20
N LYS A 100 -5.49 -17.26 -6.46
CA LYS A 100 -4.09 -17.30 -6.90
C LYS A 100 -3.41 -15.95 -6.65
N ALA A 101 -4.02 -14.85 -7.09
CA ALA A 101 -3.46 -13.52 -6.88
C ALA A 101 -3.30 -13.18 -5.38
N ARG A 102 -4.29 -13.53 -4.56
CA ARG A 102 -4.22 -13.34 -3.11
C ARG A 102 -3.09 -14.16 -2.49
N ALA A 103 -2.93 -15.42 -2.88
CA ALA A 103 -1.84 -16.26 -2.42
C ALA A 103 -0.47 -15.65 -2.77
N LEU A 104 -0.31 -15.17 -4.00
CA LEU A 104 0.93 -14.52 -4.44
C LEU A 104 1.22 -13.21 -3.69
N LEU A 105 0.19 -12.40 -3.40
CA LEU A 105 0.35 -11.20 -2.56
C LEU A 105 0.72 -11.53 -1.12
N HIS A 106 0.12 -12.56 -0.52
CA HIS A 106 0.50 -13.03 0.80
C HIS A 106 1.93 -13.57 0.83
N ALA A 107 2.33 -14.33 -0.20
CA ALA A 107 3.70 -14.81 -0.36
C ALA A 107 4.70 -13.66 -0.51
N HIS A 108 4.33 -12.60 -1.25
CA HIS A 108 5.12 -11.36 -1.38
C HIS A 108 5.33 -10.67 -0.03
N LEU A 109 4.25 -10.43 0.71
CA LEU A 109 4.27 -9.75 2.01
C LEU A 109 5.01 -10.56 3.09
N SER A 110 5.04 -11.88 2.95
CA SER A 110 5.81 -12.81 3.79
C SER A 110 7.22 -13.11 3.27
N ARG A 111 7.62 -12.51 2.13
CA ARG A 111 8.92 -12.72 1.47
C ARG A 111 9.27 -14.19 1.22
N MET A 112 8.26 -15.00 0.91
CA MET A 112 8.43 -16.42 0.60
C MET A 112 9.17 -16.59 -0.74
N ARG A 113 9.97 -17.65 -0.84
CA ARG A 113 10.62 -18.05 -2.09
C ARG A 113 9.61 -18.82 -2.93
N LEU A 114 9.43 -18.39 -4.17
CA LEU A 114 8.55 -19.05 -5.15
C LEU A 114 9.40 -19.61 -6.30
N PRO A 115 8.88 -20.60 -7.05
CA PRO A 115 9.53 -21.08 -8.26
C PRO A 115 9.79 -19.93 -9.25
N PRO A 116 11.05 -19.76 -9.72
CA PRO A 116 11.49 -18.56 -10.44
C PRO A 116 10.86 -18.38 -11.83
N ASP A 117 10.56 -19.48 -12.52
CA ASP A 117 10.10 -19.47 -13.92
C ASP A 117 8.56 -19.54 -14.05
N THR A 118 7.84 -19.77 -12.94
CA THR A 118 6.37 -19.87 -12.91
C THR A 118 5.76 -18.82 -12.00
N LEU A 119 5.54 -19.13 -10.72
CA LEU A 119 4.82 -18.28 -9.78
C LEU A 119 5.53 -16.96 -9.49
N GLU A 120 6.86 -16.90 -9.57
CA GLU A 120 7.60 -15.66 -9.36
C GLU A 120 7.33 -14.63 -10.48
N CYS A 121 7.23 -15.09 -11.74
CA CYS A 121 6.86 -14.23 -12.86
C CYS A 121 5.47 -13.63 -12.63
N ASP A 122 4.53 -14.45 -12.18
CA ASP A 122 3.16 -14.03 -11.91
C ASP A 122 3.10 -13.07 -10.71
N ARG A 123 3.87 -13.34 -9.63
CA ARG A 123 4.01 -12.43 -8.48
C ARG A 123 4.50 -11.06 -8.93
N ARG A 124 5.55 -11.01 -9.74
CA ARG A 124 6.13 -9.75 -10.25
C ARG A 124 5.11 -8.96 -11.06
N TYR A 125 4.37 -9.64 -11.94
CA TYR A 125 3.30 -8.99 -12.71
C TYR A 125 2.25 -8.37 -11.78
N ILE A 126 1.69 -9.17 -10.86
CA ILE A 126 0.64 -8.73 -9.92
C ILE A 126 1.11 -7.55 -9.07
N VAL A 127 2.27 -7.67 -8.42
CA VAL A 127 2.84 -6.62 -7.56
C VAL A 127 3.09 -5.34 -8.34
N SER A 128 3.49 -5.43 -9.62
CA SER A 128 3.71 -4.24 -10.46
C SER A 128 2.44 -3.45 -10.78
N ARG A 129 1.27 -4.10 -10.79
CA ARG A 129 -0.04 -3.47 -11.06
C ARG A 129 -0.70 -2.92 -9.78
N CYS A 130 -0.33 -3.43 -8.61
CA CYS A 130 -0.95 -3.04 -7.35
C CYS A 130 -0.92 -1.53 -7.03
N PRO A 131 0.15 -0.76 -7.29
CA PRO A 131 0.15 0.67 -6.98
C PRO A 131 -1.00 1.43 -7.62
N ASP A 132 -1.21 1.26 -8.93
CA ASP A 132 -2.28 1.94 -9.69
C ASP A 132 -3.67 1.49 -9.20
N LEU A 133 -3.83 0.19 -8.95
CA LEU A 133 -5.05 -0.39 -8.39
C LEU A 133 -5.41 0.16 -7.01
N ILE A 134 -4.40 0.34 -6.15
CA ILE A 134 -4.60 0.89 -4.80
C ILE A 134 -5.01 2.36 -4.87
N VAL A 135 -4.41 3.15 -5.77
CA VAL A 135 -4.82 4.54 -6.00
C VAL A 135 -6.28 4.61 -6.44
N GLU A 136 -6.68 3.79 -7.43
CA GLU A 136 -8.08 3.72 -7.87
C GLU A 136 -9.02 3.28 -6.73
N MET A 137 -8.63 2.30 -5.91
CA MET A 137 -9.44 1.88 -4.77
C MET A 137 -9.62 3.00 -3.73
N VAL A 138 -8.57 3.76 -3.43
CA VAL A 138 -8.64 4.93 -2.55
C VAL A 138 -9.56 6.01 -3.15
N ASN A 139 -9.46 6.26 -4.46
CA ASN A 139 -10.34 7.18 -5.18
C ASN A 139 -11.81 6.74 -5.10
N CYS A 140 -12.11 5.44 -5.21
CA CYS A 140 -13.46 4.91 -5.04
C CYS A 140 -14.01 5.19 -3.64
N VAL A 141 -13.21 4.95 -2.59
CA VAL A 141 -13.61 5.24 -1.20
C VAL A 141 -13.85 6.75 -1.00
N ASN A 142 -12.98 7.60 -1.54
CA ASN A 142 -13.12 9.05 -1.45
C ASN A 142 -14.42 9.56 -2.13
N GLN A 143 -14.73 9.03 -3.31
CA GLN A 143 -15.99 9.34 -4.00
C GLN A 143 -17.22 8.88 -3.19
N LEU A 144 -17.17 7.70 -2.56
CA LEU A 144 -18.24 7.24 -1.67
C LEU A 144 -18.41 8.16 -0.47
N ILE A 145 -17.32 8.64 0.13
CA ILE A 145 -17.36 9.62 1.23
C ILE A 145 -18.06 10.91 0.77
N ALA A 146 -17.69 11.45 -0.40
CA ALA A 146 -18.34 12.63 -0.97
C ALA A 146 -19.84 12.41 -1.22
N LEU A 147 -20.23 11.23 -1.75
CA LEU A 147 -21.63 10.86 -1.95
C LEU A 147 -22.41 10.74 -0.64
N ALA A 148 -21.78 10.26 0.42
CA ALA A 148 -22.39 10.15 1.75
C ALA A 148 -22.64 11.54 2.35
N TYR A 149 -21.68 12.45 2.27
CA TYR A 149 -21.86 13.85 2.70
C TYR A 149 -22.94 14.57 1.88
N ALA A 150 -23.04 14.28 0.58
CA ALA A 150 -24.11 14.76 -0.29
C ALA A 150 -25.47 14.07 -0.04
N ARG A 151 -25.58 13.19 0.97
CA ARG A 151 -26.78 12.41 1.34
C ARG A 151 -27.32 11.53 0.20
N ARG A 152 -26.47 11.13 -0.74
CA ARG A 152 -26.83 10.22 -1.85
C ARG A 152 -26.72 8.75 -1.49
N ILE A 153 -25.91 8.42 -0.48
CA ILE A 153 -25.82 7.08 0.09
C ILE A 153 -26.04 7.14 1.61
N PRO A 154 -26.64 6.09 2.22
CA PRO A 154 -27.04 6.13 3.62
C PRO A 154 -25.89 5.89 4.60
N ARG A 155 -24.78 5.29 4.15
CA ARG A 155 -23.66 4.89 5.01
C ARG A 155 -22.39 5.62 4.60
N LEU A 156 -21.82 6.37 5.53
CA LEU A 156 -20.51 6.99 5.39
C LEU A 156 -19.41 5.93 5.62
N PRO A 157 -18.48 5.72 4.68
CA PRO A 157 -17.28 4.93 4.93
C PRO A 157 -16.46 5.50 6.09
N THR A 158 -15.93 4.64 6.95
CA THR A 158 -15.10 5.07 8.09
C THR A 158 -13.75 5.60 7.61
N ILE A 159 -13.13 6.50 8.39
CA ILE A 159 -11.75 6.95 8.16
C ILE A 159 -10.79 5.75 8.13
N GLU A 160 -11.01 4.78 9.01
CA GLU A 160 -10.23 3.53 9.03
C GLU A 160 -10.26 2.78 7.68
N THR A 161 -11.38 2.86 6.94
CA THR A 161 -11.49 2.19 5.63
C THR A 161 -10.55 2.81 4.60
N ILE A 162 -10.50 4.14 4.52
CA ILE A 162 -9.59 4.82 3.59
C ILE A 162 -8.14 4.61 4.02
N GLU A 163 -7.85 4.68 5.32
CA GLU A 163 -6.51 4.40 5.86
C GLU A 163 -6.05 2.97 5.55
N ASN A 164 -6.91 1.97 5.76
CA ASN A 164 -6.61 0.57 5.45
C ASN A 164 -6.35 0.37 3.95
N CYS A 165 -7.06 1.08 3.06
CA CYS A 165 -6.76 1.05 1.63
C CYS A 165 -5.40 1.69 1.33
N MET A 166 -5.11 2.86 1.91
CA MET A 166 -3.85 3.57 1.73
C MET A 166 -2.64 2.76 2.25
N LYS A 167 -2.78 2.06 3.37
CA LYS A 167 -1.73 1.21 3.98
C LYS A 167 -1.27 0.07 3.07
N LEU A 168 -2.09 -0.38 2.12
CA LEU A 168 -1.69 -1.42 1.17
C LEU A 168 -0.52 -0.99 0.29
N SER A 169 -0.45 0.29 -0.09
CA SER A 169 0.61 0.78 -0.98
C SER A 169 2.01 0.60 -0.37
N PRO A 170 2.33 1.14 0.83
CA PRO A 170 3.63 0.90 1.45
C PRO A 170 3.86 -0.58 1.78
N MET A 171 2.83 -1.35 2.15
CA MET A 171 2.97 -2.81 2.38
C MET A 171 3.46 -3.54 1.13
N ILE A 172 2.86 -3.26 -0.02
CA ILE A 172 3.18 -3.93 -1.29
C ILE A 172 4.55 -3.46 -1.80
N VAL A 173 4.83 -2.15 -1.77
CA VAL A 173 6.11 -1.59 -2.22
C VAL A 173 7.28 -2.09 -1.37
N GLN A 174 7.12 -2.16 -0.05
CA GLN A 174 8.16 -2.64 0.87
C GLN A 174 8.18 -4.17 1.02
N GLY A 175 7.18 -4.88 0.50
CA GLY A 175 7.03 -6.32 0.64
C GLY A 175 6.99 -6.75 2.11
N LEU A 176 6.13 -6.11 2.91
CA LEU A 176 6.05 -6.32 4.36
C LEU A 176 4.61 -6.19 4.85
N TRP A 177 4.20 -7.07 5.77
CA TRP A 177 2.97 -6.90 6.53
C TRP A 177 3.02 -5.71 7.50
N GLU A 178 1.88 -5.05 7.73
CA GLU A 178 1.74 -3.91 8.66
C GLU A 178 2.24 -4.23 10.08
N TYR A 179 2.00 -5.45 10.57
CA TYR A 179 2.35 -5.85 11.93
C TYR A 179 3.84 -6.22 12.11
N LYS A 180 4.63 -6.24 11.04
CA LYS A 180 6.06 -6.54 11.10
C LYS A 180 6.87 -5.28 11.41
N SER A 181 8.09 -5.46 11.93
CA SER A 181 8.94 -4.32 12.28
C SER A 181 9.30 -3.49 11.04
N PRO A 182 9.14 -2.15 11.07
CA PRO A 182 9.57 -1.25 10.00
C PRO A 182 11.06 -1.35 9.67
N LEU A 183 11.88 -1.83 10.61
CA LEU A 183 13.32 -2.04 10.41
C LEU A 183 13.62 -3.05 9.28
N LEU A 184 12.69 -3.97 9.00
CA LEU A 184 12.81 -4.94 7.90
C LEU A 184 12.72 -4.30 6.50
N GLN A 185 12.42 -3.00 6.41
CA GLN A 185 12.49 -2.23 5.16
C GLN A 185 13.94 -1.94 4.74
N LEU A 186 14.89 -1.95 5.69
CA LEU A 186 16.30 -1.69 5.41
C LEU A 186 16.98 -2.92 4.82
N PRO A 187 17.98 -2.72 3.93
CA PRO A 187 18.72 -3.83 3.36
C PRO A 187 19.49 -4.59 4.45
N TYR A 188 19.73 -5.88 4.21
CA TYR A 188 20.51 -6.77 5.08
C TYR A 188 19.90 -7.06 6.48
N ILE A 189 18.76 -6.48 6.83
CA ILE A 189 18.05 -6.81 8.07
C ILE A 189 17.06 -7.96 7.82
N THR A 190 17.21 -9.04 8.58
CA THR A 190 16.30 -10.20 8.60
C THR A 190 15.62 -10.31 9.96
N GLU A 191 14.63 -11.20 10.10
CA GLU A 191 13.92 -11.38 11.37
C GLU A 191 14.85 -11.78 12.52
N ASP A 192 15.90 -12.56 12.24
CA ASP A 192 16.90 -12.99 13.22
C ASP A 192 17.69 -11.82 13.83
N HIS A 193 17.80 -10.71 13.11
CA HIS A 193 18.52 -9.52 13.55
C HIS A 193 17.68 -8.63 14.47
N LEU A 194 16.34 -8.78 14.48
CA LEU A 194 15.45 -7.92 15.27
C LEU A 194 15.74 -7.95 16.78
N LYS A 195 16.27 -9.07 17.28
CA LYS A 195 16.72 -9.21 18.67
C LYS A 195 17.81 -8.21 19.09
N TYR A 196 18.60 -7.69 18.15
CA TYR A 196 19.63 -6.69 18.46
C TYR A 196 19.06 -5.28 18.69
N PHE A 197 17.83 -5.02 18.22
CA PHE A 197 17.14 -3.75 18.37
C PHE A 197 16.32 -3.66 19.65
N THR A 198 16.08 -4.81 20.30
CA THR A 198 15.32 -4.94 21.54
C THR A 198 16.21 -5.50 22.64
N ASN A 199 16.79 -4.63 23.47
CA ASN A 199 17.59 -5.02 24.64
C ASN A 199 17.08 -4.29 25.90
N ARG A 200 17.45 -4.76 27.11
CA ARG A 200 17.00 -4.20 28.40
C ARG A 200 17.22 -2.69 28.55
N LYS A 201 18.20 -2.12 27.84
CA LYS A 201 18.53 -0.69 27.88
C LYS A 201 17.91 0.14 26.76
N LYS A 202 17.56 -0.47 25.62
CA LYS A 202 17.10 0.24 24.41
C LYS A 202 16.14 -0.61 23.61
N HIS A 203 15.04 -0.01 23.21
CA HIS A 203 14.00 -0.65 22.42
C HIS A 203 13.74 0.20 21.17
N ILE A 204 14.45 -0.10 20.08
CA ILE A 204 14.34 0.62 18.80
C ILE A 204 13.18 0.01 18.01
N LYS A 205 12.08 0.75 17.86
CA LYS A 205 10.86 0.32 17.14
C LYS A 205 10.74 0.90 15.73
N SER A 206 11.30 2.09 15.50
CA SER A 206 11.13 2.84 14.25
C SER A 206 12.45 3.13 13.56
N LEU A 207 12.38 3.41 12.25
CA LEU A 207 13.51 3.85 11.44
C LEU A 207 14.04 5.21 11.93
N LEU A 208 13.13 6.06 12.44
CA LEU A 208 13.46 7.33 13.06
C LEU A 208 14.37 7.14 14.27
N GLN A 209 13.99 6.27 15.21
CA GLN A 209 14.78 5.97 16.40
C GLN A 209 16.17 5.42 16.03
N LEU A 210 16.25 4.57 15.00
CA LEU A 210 17.53 4.05 14.52
C LEU A 210 18.42 5.18 13.96
N ALA A 211 17.82 6.09 13.18
CA ALA A 211 18.53 7.24 12.63
C ALA A 211 19.03 8.19 13.74
N GLN A 212 18.28 8.37 14.82
CA GLN A 212 18.65 9.28 15.92
C GLN A 212 19.76 8.77 16.82
N LEU A 213 20.10 7.47 16.77
CA LEU A 213 21.21 6.95 17.55
C LEU A 213 22.53 7.66 17.19
N PRO A 214 23.40 7.98 18.17
CA PRO A 214 24.78 8.36 17.93
C PRO A 214 25.50 7.31 17.07
N GLY A 215 26.47 7.74 16.25
CA GLY A 215 27.16 6.88 15.28
C GLY A 215 27.74 5.60 15.89
N GLU A 216 28.44 5.71 17.02
CA GLU A 216 29.03 4.58 17.75
C GLU A 216 27.97 3.57 18.20
N GLU A 217 26.86 4.06 18.77
CA GLU A 217 25.79 3.20 19.25
C GLU A 217 25.05 2.53 18.09
N ARG A 218 24.81 3.27 17.01
CA ARG A 218 24.19 2.75 15.79
C ARG A 218 25.06 1.65 15.18
N ARG A 219 26.37 1.86 15.11
CA ARG A 219 27.34 0.87 14.63
C ARG A 219 27.36 -0.37 15.53
N GLN A 220 27.24 -0.20 16.85
CA GLN A 220 27.17 -1.32 17.78
C GLN A 220 25.89 -2.16 17.60
N VAL A 221 24.73 -1.53 17.39
CA VAL A 221 23.47 -2.24 17.10
C VAL A 221 23.57 -2.99 15.78
N LEU A 222 24.20 -2.39 14.77
CA LEU A 222 24.39 -2.94 13.43
C LEU A 222 25.71 -3.72 13.27
N ARG A 223 26.31 -4.20 14.37
CA ARG A 223 27.62 -4.89 14.36
C ARG A 223 27.66 -6.18 13.54
N PHE A 224 26.51 -6.75 13.20
CA PHE A 224 26.41 -7.96 12.39
C PHE A 224 26.64 -7.68 10.90
N LEU A 225 26.68 -6.40 10.50
CA LEU A 225 26.98 -5.97 9.14
C LEU A 225 28.48 -5.71 8.97
N ASN A 226 29.01 -6.04 7.80
CA ASN A 226 30.33 -5.57 7.40
C ASN A 226 30.30 -4.07 7.00
N ASP A 227 31.47 -3.46 6.80
CA ASP A 227 31.59 -2.02 6.50
C ASP A 227 30.79 -1.61 5.26
N LYS A 228 30.90 -2.37 4.18
CA LYS A 228 30.18 -2.11 2.94
C LYS A 228 28.65 -2.18 3.11
N GLN A 229 28.17 -3.23 3.78
CA GLN A 229 26.73 -3.41 4.06
C GLN A 229 26.19 -2.30 4.95
N TYR A 230 26.97 -1.91 5.96
CA TYR A 230 26.62 -0.79 6.84
C TYR A 230 26.52 0.51 6.05
N ASP A 231 27.51 0.84 5.23
CA ASP A 231 27.49 2.06 4.42
C ASP A 231 26.29 2.10 3.47
N ASP A 232 25.98 0.97 2.83
CA ASP A 232 24.83 0.86 1.94
C ASP A 232 23.50 1.00 2.70
N LEU A 233 23.38 0.38 3.87
CA LEU A 233 22.22 0.56 4.75
C LEU A 233 22.08 2.02 5.18
N MET A 234 23.18 2.67 5.56
CA MET A 234 23.19 4.06 6.00
C MET A 234 22.81 5.03 4.88
N LYS A 235 23.22 4.75 3.64
CA LYS A 235 22.76 5.50 2.46
C LYS A 235 21.25 5.39 2.28
N VAL A 236 20.69 4.18 2.39
CA VAL A 236 19.24 3.95 2.27
C VAL A 236 18.49 4.67 3.38
N LEU A 237 18.87 4.42 4.64
CA LEU A 237 18.27 5.05 5.81
C LEU A 237 18.33 6.58 5.70
N GLY A 238 19.50 7.13 5.35
CA GLY A 238 19.71 8.57 5.26
C GLY A 238 18.98 9.26 4.11
N ASN A 239 18.57 8.52 3.07
CA ASN A 239 17.80 9.04 1.93
C ASN A 239 16.29 8.86 2.08
N MET A 240 15.83 8.17 3.14
CA MET A 240 14.41 8.06 3.41
C MET A 240 13.81 9.45 3.67
N PRO A 241 12.59 9.72 3.16
CA PRO A 241 11.94 11.00 3.34
C PRO A 241 11.56 11.19 4.82
N TYR A 242 11.92 12.33 5.37
CA TYR A 242 11.38 12.83 6.63
C TYR A 242 10.50 14.04 6.31
N ILE A 243 9.23 13.98 6.73
CA ILE A 243 8.24 14.99 6.35
C ILE A 243 7.86 15.77 7.60
N HIS A 244 8.15 17.07 7.58
CA HIS A 244 7.57 18.02 8.52
C HIS A 244 6.26 18.54 7.95
N PHE A 245 5.20 18.49 8.75
CA PHE A 245 3.90 19.03 8.37
C PHE A 245 3.46 20.10 9.37
N GLN A 246 2.87 21.17 8.86
CA GLN A 246 2.19 22.21 9.63
C GLN A 246 0.80 22.41 9.02
N VAL A 247 -0.21 22.46 9.88
CA VAL A 247 -1.61 22.60 9.47
C VAL A 247 -2.10 23.93 10.01
N ASN A 248 -2.56 24.78 9.11
CA ASN A 248 -3.21 26.04 9.43
C ASN A 248 -4.65 25.99 8.91
N THR A 249 -5.58 26.48 9.71
CA THR A 249 -7.00 26.56 9.35
C THR A 249 -7.41 28.02 9.36
N GLU A 250 -7.90 28.53 8.25
CA GLU A 250 -8.22 29.95 8.06
C GLU A 250 -9.49 30.14 7.22
N VAL A 251 -10.19 31.24 7.45
CA VAL A 251 -11.28 31.71 6.60
C VAL A 251 -10.71 32.78 5.68
N ILE A 252 -10.30 32.39 4.47
CA ILE A 252 -9.55 33.26 3.53
C ILE A 252 -10.36 34.52 3.15
N ASP A 253 -11.69 34.42 3.13
CA ASP A 253 -12.59 35.48 2.69
C ASP A 253 -13.09 36.40 3.82
N ASP A 254 -12.56 36.29 5.05
CA ASP A 254 -12.94 37.13 6.20
C ASP A 254 -11.78 38.09 6.57
N GLU A 255 -12.13 39.32 7.00
CA GLU A 255 -11.15 40.30 7.50
C GLU A 255 -10.40 39.77 8.73
N ASN A 256 -11.06 38.89 9.51
CA ASN A 256 -10.46 38.17 10.63
C ASN A 256 -10.29 36.69 10.29
N SER A 257 -9.34 36.37 9.41
CA SER A 257 -9.07 35.02 8.89
C SER A 257 -8.84 33.92 9.94
N THR A 258 -8.48 34.27 11.18
CA THR A 258 -8.30 33.32 12.29
C THR A 258 -9.58 33.00 13.07
N VAL A 259 -10.66 33.74 12.87
CA VAL A 259 -11.93 33.55 13.59
C VAL A 259 -12.87 32.68 12.74
N VAL A 260 -13.06 31.43 13.15
CA VAL A 260 -13.98 30.52 12.45
C VAL A 260 -15.42 30.80 12.90
N THR A 261 -16.24 31.29 11.97
CA THR A 261 -17.67 31.58 12.19
C THR A 261 -18.57 30.48 11.61
N ALA A 262 -19.78 30.35 12.15
CA ALA A 262 -20.74 29.35 11.69
C ALA A 262 -21.19 29.65 10.25
N GLY A 263 -21.10 28.64 9.37
CA GLY A 263 -21.48 28.78 7.95
C GLY A 263 -20.35 29.28 7.04
N ALA A 264 -19.21 29.70 7.59
CA ALA A 264 -18.04 30.05 6.79
C ALA A 264 -17.37 28.80 6.19
N ILE A 265 -16.84 28.95 4.97
CA ILE A 265 -16.01 27.92 4.33
C ILE A 265 -14.60 28.04 4.92
N VAL A 266 -14.19 27.02 5.67
CA VAL A 266 -12.85 26.96 6.26
C VAL A 266 -11.90 26.33 5.26
N THR A 267 -10.79 27.01 4.98
CA THR A 267 -9.69 26.46 4.19
C THR A 267 -8.65 25.86 5.12
N VAL A 268 -8.21 24.64 4.81
CA VAL A 268 -7.13 23.95 5.52
C VAL A 268 -5.87 24.03 4.67
N THR A 269 -4.93 24.86 5.08
CA THR A 269 -3.63 25.05 4.43
C THR A 269 -2.61 24.12 5.08
N VAL A 270 -2.10 23.15 4.32
CA VAL A 270 -1.09 22.19 4.80
C VAL A 270 0.27 22.53 4.20
N PHE A 271 1.22 22.93 5.03
CA PHE A 271 2.61 23.11 4.61
C PHE A 271 3.39 21.81 4.87
N LEU A 272 3.94 21.23 3.80
CA LEU A 272 4.78 20.04 3.85
C LEU A 272 6.21 20.39 3.45
N ARG A 273 7.17 20.15 4.35
CA ARG A 273 8.60 20.23 4.05
C ARG A 273 9.20 18.83 4.13
N ARG A 274 9.67 18.34 2.97
CA ARG A 274 10.44 17.10 2.88
C ARG A 274 11.92 17.39 3.12
N THR A 275 12.50 16.71 4.09
CA THR A 275 13.94 16.62 4.34
C THR A 275 14.39 15.16 4.25
N ASN A 276 15.69 14.93 4.33
CA ASN A 276 16.27 13.59 4.34
C ASN A 276 16.52 13.15 5.77
N MET A 277 16.27 11.88 6.08
CA MET A 277 16.46 11.33 7.43
C MET A 277 17.92 11.42 7.93
N ARG A 278 18.90 11.62 7.05
CA ARG A 278 20.30 11.90 7.43
C ARG A 278 20.46 13.12 8.36
N GLU A 279 19.56 14.10 8.28
CA GLU A 279 19.59 15.29 9.14
C GLU A 279 19.40 14.93 10.62
N LEU A 280 18.81 13.77 10.88
CA LEU A 280 18.53 13.26 12.22
C LEU A 280 19.65 12.39 12.78
N PHE A 281 20.75 12.20 12.05
CA PHE A 281 21.80 11.30 12.48
C PHE A 281 22.51 11.79 13.74
N GLY A 282 22.21 11.14 14.86
CA GLY A 282 22.72 11.52 16.18
C GLY A 282 21.94 12.68 16.83
N ASP A 283 20.85 13.15 16.21
CA ASP A 283 20.00 14.19 16.78
C ASP A 283 18.94 13.57 17.71
N THR A 284 19.16 13.71 19.01
CA THR A 284 18.24 13.23 20.05
C THR A 284 17.21 14.27 20.48
N THR A 285 17.21 15.48 19.88
CA THR A 285 16.32 16.57 20.32
C THR A 285 14.88 16.38 19.84
N ILE A 286 14.70 15.73 18.69
CA ILE A 286 13.39 15.48 18.09
C ILE A 286 12.77 14.26 18.77
N LYS A 287 11.68 14.47 19.52
CA LYS A 287 10.89 13.35 20.04
C LYS A 287 9.92 12.85 18.97
N GLU A 288 9.91 11.54 18.75
CA GLU A 288 8.83 10.90 17.99
C GLU A 288 7.52 11.18 18.73
N LYS A 289 6.58 11.87 18.08
CA LYS A 289 5.21 11.93 18.61
C LYS A 289 4.67 10.51 18.51
N GLU A 290 4.39 9.87 19.64
CA GLU A 290 3.72 8.57 19.65
C GLU A 290 2.41 8.73 18.87
N ILE A 291 2.34 8.07 17.71
CA ILE A 291 1.09 7.90 16.98
C ILE A 291 0.34 6.84 17.79
N ILE A 292 -0.63 7.31 18.59
CA ILE A 292 -1.57 6.47 19.36
C ILE A 292 -2.48 5.73 18.38
#